data_AF-A0A3M1UWA8-F1
#
_entry.id   AF-A0A3M1UWA8-F1
#
_cell.length_a   1.000
_cell.length_b   1.000
_cell.length_c   1.000
_cell.angle_alpha   90.00
_cell.angle_beta   90.00
_cell.angle_gamma   90.00
#
_symmetry.space_group_name_H-M   'P 1'
#
loop_
_entity.id
_entity.type
_entity.pdbx_description
1 polymer ?
#
loop_
_entity_poly.entity_id
_entity_poly.type
_entity_poly.pdbx_seq_one_letter_code
_entity_poly.pdbx_strand_id
1 'polypeptide(L)'
;MDVEADKNDKQAAARRALENLRTRLLDLTARNRLINYRYSRRGSLRVVDELPNQLVEVLLSETEMCFESVPEPTEEELVQAGYLERDDQTGEVRRLREDPSAEEWARHLGIATAYEVPEPQAGQAEAKHADRAIQTLLYPYELEARLKALLQQAESAIQEMAANILYLALGFLEWHERSDGGSPRLAPLFLVPVRLHKGRLDPQTRTYQYTLSYSGEDIIPNLSLREKLRVDFGMALPDLDEDTEPEAYFAQVAEMLESNRKRDWRVRRHISLVLLNFSKLLMYLDLDPERWPEGEGLLDHPVVSRFLSGYEQDIEEDDAGIGYGEEYPIDELEDQHERYPLIEDADSSQHSALVDAIDGKDLVIEGPPGTGKSQTITNLIAAALAQGKRVLFVAEKLAALEVVRRRLDAAGLGEFCLELHSHKSQKRKVLDEIQVRLKKHGGYREPAQIEADIARFEELRAQLAGHARRINAPWKQTGMTLHKIFMAAARYRSEIGVNPERLHPQALDGERYDPAMQRRNRDEVDAYRTVYQAIAAELG
;
A
#
# COMPACT_ATOMS: atom_id res chain seq x y z
N MET A 1 -2.74 -38.75 -25.40
CA MET A 1 -1.34 -38.97 -24.99
C MET A 1 -0.56 -37.67 -25.05
N ASP A 2 -0.69 -36.87 -26.12
CA ASP A 2 0.02 -35.58 -26.24
C ASP A 2 -0.49 -34.47 -25.28
N VAL A 3 -1.79 -34.39 -25.02
CA VAL A 3 -2.39 -33.38 -24.10
C VAL A 3 -1.97 -33.58 -22.63
N GLU A 4 -1.75 -34.83 -22.24
CA GLU A 4 -1.39 -35.20 -20.87
C GLU A 4 0.11 -35.00 -20.61
N ALA A 5 0.93 -35.17 -21.66
CA ALA A 5 2.35 -34.84 -21.64
C ALA A 5 2.58 -33.33 -21.57
N ASP A 6 1.82 -32.53 -22.34
CA ASP A 6 1.91 -31.06 -22.36
C ASP A 6 1.48 -30.43 -21.01
N LYS A 7 0.40 -30.94 -20.40
CA LYS A 7 -0.01 -30.51 -19.04
C LYS A 7 1.07 -30.77 -17.99
N ASN A 8 1.72 -31.93 -18.03
CA ASN A 8 2.78 -32.27 -17.09
C ASN A 8 4.03 -31.38 -17.28
N ASP A 9 4.35 -30.98 -18.50
CA ASP A 9 5.50 -30.11 -18.78
C ASP A 9 5.23 -28.66 -18.33
N LYS A 10 4.02 -28.14 -18.60
CA LYS A 10 3.56 -26.81 -18.12
C LYS A 10 3.55 -26.73 -16.58
N GLN A 11 3.08 -27.77 -15.89
CA GLN A 11 3.13 -27.83 -14.42
C GLN A 11 4.57 -27.90 -13.88
N ALA A 12 5.45 -28.66 -14.54
CA ALA A 12 6.86 -28.73 -14.15
C ALA A 12 7.58 -27.38 -14.34
N ALA A 13 7.30 -26.66 -15.42
CA ALA A 13 7.81 -25.31 -15.66
C ALA A 13 7.32 -24.32 -14.60
N ALA A 14 6.01 -24.31 -14.30
CA ALA A 14 5.42 -23.47 -13.27
C ALA A 14 6.03 -23.74 -11.88
N ARG A 15 6.27 -25.02 -11.54
CA ARG A 15 6.93 -25.39 -10.28
C ARG A 15 8.36 -24.87 -10.19
N ARG A 16 9.16 -25.01 -11.26
CA ARG A 16 10.53 -24.45 -11.30
C ARG A 16 10.52 -22.92 -11.18
N ALA A 17 9.58 -22.25 -11.84
CA ALA A 17 9.42 -20.81 -11.73
C ALA A 17 9.07 -20.38 -10.29
N LEU A 18 8.15 -21.08 -9.64
CA LEU A 18 7.79 -20.86 -8.24
C LEU A 18 9.00 -21.06 -7.30
N GLU A 19 9.73 -22.16 -7.44
CA GLU A 19 10.94 -22.45 -6.64
C GLU A 19 12.03 -21.39 -6.84
N ASN A 20 12.20 -20.90 -8.06
CA ASN A 20 13.13 -19.80 -8.37
C ASN A 20 12.68 -18.48 -7.70
N LEU A 21 11.39 -18.14 -7.75
CA LEU A 21 10.85 -16.95 -7.07
C LEU A 21 11.04 -17.05 -5.55
N ARG A 22 10.73 -18.22 -4.97
CA ARG A 22 10.95 -18.50 -3.54
C ARG A 22 12.42 -18.28 -3.17
N THR A 23 13.34 -18.90 -3.90
CA THR A 23 14.78 -18.79 -3.59
C THR A 23 15.28 -17.34 -3.64
N ARG A 24 14.70 -16.49 -4.49
CA ARG A 24 15.03 -15.04 -4.56
C ARG A 24 14.53 -14.24 -3.36
N LEU A 25 13.49 -14.71 -2.66
CA LEU A 25 12.98 -14.10 -1.43
C LEU A 25 13.80 -14.47 -0.20
N LEU A 26 14.49 -15.62 -0.25
CA LEU A 26 15.29 -16.15 0.85
C LEU A 26 16.68 -15.46 0.92
N ASP A 27 16.78 -14.36 1.66
CA ASP A 27 18.07 -13.71 1.96
C ASP A 27 18.66 -14.23 3.27
N LEU A 28 19.41 -15.34 3.20
CA LEU A 28 20.17 -15.89 4.33
C LEU A 28 21.61 -15.35 4.42
N THR A 29 21.90 -14.24 3.72
CA THR A 29 23.24 -13.66 3.67
C THR A 29 23.49 -12.68 4.81
N ALA A 30 24.74 -12.28 4.99
CA ALA A 30 25.13 -11.25 5.96
C ALA A 30 24.60 -9.84 5.63
N ARG A 31 23.90 -9.65 4.50
CA ARG A 31 23.20 -8.39 4.16
C ARG A 31 21.87 -8.26 4.90
N ASN A 32 21.26 -9.39 5.27
CA ASN A 32 20.02 -9.40 6.03
C ASN A 32 20.28 -8.96 7.48
N ARG A 33 19.63 -7.87 7.90
CA ARG A 33 19.75 -7.32 9.26
C ARG A 33 19.23 -8.26 10.35
N LEU A 34 18.37 -9.22 9.98
CA LEU A 34 17.89 -10.26 10.87
C LEU A 34 18.94 -11.33 11.15
N ILE A 35 19.98 -11.44 10.31
CA ILE A 35 21.05 -12.44 10.43
C ILE A 35 22.35 -11.80 10.92
N ASN A 36 22.62 -10.59 10.44
CA ASN A 36 23.80 -9.81 10.78
C ASN A 36 23.43 -8.33 10.97
N TYR A 37 22.88 -8.07 12.14
CA TYR A 37 22.53 -6.75 12.62
C TYR A 37 23.78 -5.91 12.90
N ARG A 38 23.74 -4.65 12.44
CA ARG A 38 24.77 -3.65 12.72
C ARG A 38 24.10 -2.39 13.22
N TYR A 39 24.52 -1.92 14.39
CA TYR A 39 24.06 -0.66 14.95
C TYR A 39 24.40 0.49 14.00
N SER A 40 23.40 1.30 13.67
CA SER A 40 23.56 2.45 12.78
C SER A 40 22.91 3.68 13.40
N ARG A 41 23.55 4.85 13.27
CA ARG A 41 23.05 6.09 13.89
C ARG A 41 21.65 6.49 13.43
N ARG A 42 21.25 6.12 12.20
CA ARG A 42 19.96 6.50 11.58
C ARG A 42 18.88 5.41 11.64
N GLY A 43 19.24 4.16 11.91
CA GLY A 43 18.32 3.01 11.85
C GLY A 43 18.24 2.22 13.15
N SER A 44 18.77 2.78 14.24
CA SER A 44 18.75 2.14 15.56
C SER A 44 18.88 3.15 16.68
N LEU A 45 18.19 2.88 17.78
CA LEU A 45 18.38 3.55 19.06
C LEU A 45 18.61 2.47 20.13
N ARG A 46 19.74 2.55 20.83
CA ARG A 46 20.09 1.60 21.89
C ARG A 46 19.56 2.11 23.22
N VAL A 47 19.07 1.18 24.02
CA VAL A 47 18.53 1.41 25.37
C VAL A 47 19.53 0.85 26.38
N VAL A 48 19.57 1.47 27.56
CA VAL A 48 20.43 1.06 28.69
C VAL A 48 19.60 1.01 29.96
N ASP A 49 20.08 0.28 30.97
CA ASP A 49 19.49 0.28 32.31
C ASP A 49 18.00 -0.12 32.40
N GLU A 50 17.53 -0.97 31.48
CA GLU A 50 16.14 -1.45 31.47
C GLU A 50 16.06 -2.97 31.65
N LEU A 51 14.95 -3.45 32.22
CA LEU A 51 14.70 -4.89 32.40
C LEU A 51 13.82 -5.43 31.26
N PRO A 52 14.31 -6.41 30.45
CA PRO A 52 13.57 -6.94 29.31
C PRO A 52 12.13 -7.39 29.62
N ASN A 53 11.93 -8.19 30.68
CA ASN A 53 10.60 -8.67 31.07
C ASN A 53 9.64 -7.53 31.39
N GLN A 54 10.10 -6.57 32.19
CA GLN A 54 9.29 -5.43 32.62
C GLN A 54 8.89 -4.54 31.46
N LEU A 55 9.83 -4.27 30.54
CA LEU A 55 9.57 -3.45 29.37
C LEU A 55 8.47 -4.10 28.50
N VAL A 56 8.54 -5.42 28.29
CA VAL A 56 7.50 -6.16 27.55
C VAL A 56 6.17 -6.17 28.29
N GLU A 57 6.16 -6.41 29.60
CA GLU A 57 4.94 -6.38 30.43
C GLU A 57 4.22 -5.03 30.36
N VAL A 58 4.96 -3.91 30.52
CA VAL A 58 4.39 -2.56 30.44
C VAL A 58 3.85 -2.28 29.04
N LEU A 59 4.57 -2.62 27.97
CA LEU A 59 4.09 -2.41 26.60
C LEU A 59 2.84 -3.24 26.27
N LEU A 60 2.79 -4.51 26.71
CA LEU A 60 1.64 -5.39 26.49
C LEU A 60 0.40 -4.98 27.30
N SER A 61 0.58 -4.22 28.39
CA SER A 61 -0.52 -3.61 29.17
C SER A 61 -1.22 -2.43 28.48
N GLU A 62 -0.94 -2.19 27.20
CA GLU A 62 -1.39 -1.02 26.41
C GLU A 62 -0.92 0.34 26.99
N THR A 63 0.11 0.34 27.83
CA THR A 63 0.68 1.54 28.43
C THR A 63 1.80 2.11 27.54
N GLU A 64 1.72 3.41 27.22
CA GLU A 64 2.80 4.08 26.48
C GLU A 64 4.02 4.32 27.37
N MET A 65 5.23 4.11 26.85
CA MET A 65 6.48 4.44 27.54
C MET A 65 7.15 5.64 26.86
N CYS A 66 7.91 6.46 27.58
CA CYS A 66 8.60 7.65 27.06
C CYS A 66 10.11 7.41 27.02
N PHE A 67 10.76 7.80 25.93
CA PHE A 67 12.23 7.79 25.89
C PHE A 67 12.81 8.90 26.76
N GLU A 68 13.85 8.56 27.53
CA GLU A 68 14.57 9.47 28.39
C GLU A 68 16.00 9.68 27.88
N SER A 69 16.40 10.96 27.82
CA SER A 69 17.74 11.40 27.43
C SER A 69 18.64 11.56 28.65
N VAL A 70 19.95 11.55 28.43
CA VAL A 70 20.90 12.10 29.41
C VAL A 70 20.67 13.61 29.47
N PRO A 71 20.49 14.23 30.65
CA PRO A 71 20.31 15.67 30.74
C PRO A 71 21.59 16.38 30.30
N GLU A 72 21.45 17.50 29.59
CA GLU A 72 22.60 18.31 29.20
C GLU A 72 23.23 18.98 30.44
N PRO A 73 24.58 19.00 30.54
CA PRO A 73 25.25 19.61 31.68
C PRO A 73 25.00 21.12 31.69
N THR A 74 24.62 21.66 32.85
CA THR A 74 24.54 23.11 33.05
C THR A 74 25.93 23.73 33.13
N GLU A 75 26.05 25.04 32.90
CA GLU A 75 27.33 25.75 32.99
C GLU A 75 27.98 25.59 34.37
N GLU A 76 27.19 25.62 35.44
CA GLU A 76 27.66 25.43 36.82
C GLU A 76 28.21 24.01 37.04
N GLU A 77 27.52 23.00 36.53
CA GLU A 77 27.97 21.60 36.60
C GLU A 77 29.23 21.37 35.78
N LEU A 78 29.37 22.01 34.62
CA LEU A 78 30.60 21.97 33.82
C LEU A 78 31.78 22.63 34.54
N VAL A 79 31.55 23.71 35.29
CA VAL A 79 32.58 24.32 36.14
C VAL A 79 32.98 23.37 37.28
N GLN A 80 32.01 22.77 37.97
CA GLN A 80 32.28 21.82 39.06
C GLN A 80 33.01 20.56 38.58
N ALA A 81 32.66 20.06 37.38
CA ALA A 81 33.29 18.91 36.76
C ALA A 81 34.64 19.24 36.07
N GLY A 82 35.08 20.51 36.07
CA GLY A 82 36.38 20.95 35.57
C GLY A 82 36.48 21.06 34.04
N TYR A 83 35.34 21.21 33.35
CA TYR A 83 35.28 21.47 31.90
C TYR A 83 35.36 22.97 31.58
N LEU A 84 34.82 23.80 32.49
CA LEU A 84 34.87 25.26 32.42
C LEU A 84 35.59 25.81 33.66
N GLU A 85 36.25 26.95 33.51
CA GLU A 85 36.81 27.74 34.59
C GLU A 85 36.12 29.10 34.59
N ARG A 86 35.59 29.51 35.74
CA ARG A 86 35.01 30.84 35.90
C ARG A 86 36.00 31.72 36.63
N ASP A 87 36.40 32.83 36.00
CA ASP A 87 37.24 33.83 36.65
C ASP A 87 36.37 34.62 37.65
N ASP A 88 36.72 34.49 38.93
CA ASP A 88 36.01 35.12 40.05
C ASP A 88 36.04 36.66 40.03
N GLN A 89 36.97 37.28 39.27
CA GLN A 89 37.14 38.74 39.21
C GLN A 89 36.49 39.39 37.98
N THR A 90 36.47 38.69 36.85
CA THR A 90 35.94 39.21 35.57
C THR A 90 34.58 38.61 35.20
N GLY A 91 34.21 37.48 35.82
CA GLY A 91 33.04 36.69 35.43
C GLY A 91 33.21 35.98 34.08
N GLU A 92 34.40 36.02 33.49
CA GLU A 92 34.70 35.40 32.21
C GLU A 92 34.80 33.87 32.38
N VAL A 93 34.11 33.13 31.51
CA VAL A 93 34.04 31.68 31.54
C VAL A 93 34.98 31.14 30.47
N ARG A 94 36.07 30.53 30.89
CA ARG A 94 37.07 29.96 30.01
C ARG A 94 36.86 28.46 29.87
N ARG A 95 36.75 27.99 28.63
CA ARG A 95 36.64 26.57 28.33
C ARG A 95 38.01 25.88 28.46
N LEU A 96 38.10 24.91 29.36
CA LEU A 96 39.33 24.15 29.62
C LEU A 96 39.41 22.87 28.77
N ARG A 97 38.27 22.25 28.45
CA ARG A 97 38.15 21.00 27.69
C ARG A 97 36.94 21.03 26.74
N GLU A 98 36.88 20.08 25.82
CA GLU A 98 35.66 19.84 25.04
C GLU A 98 34.53 19.36 25.95
N ASP A 99 33.30 19.74 25.64
CA ASP A 99 32.11 19.37 26.42
C ASP A 99 31.95 17.83 26.44
N PRO A 100 31.53 17.24 27.57
CA PRO A 100 31.47 15.79 27.71
C PRO A 100 30.47 15.18 26.73
N SER A 101 30.83 14.02 26.18
CA SER A 101 29.84 13.20 25.48
C SER A 101 28.73 12.75 26.42
N ALA A 102 27.54 12.46 25.89
CA ALA A 102 26.41 11.99 26.70
C ALA A 102 26.75 10.73 27.53
N GLU A 103 27.63 9.85 27.04
CA GLU A 103 28.09 8.68 27.79
C GLU A 103 29.01 9.06 28.97
N GLU A 104 29.95 9.99 28.76
CA GLU A 104 30.83 10.46 29.83
C GLU A 104 30.03 11.21 30.91
N TRP A 105 29.05 12.01 30.48
CA TRP A 105 28.18 12.74 31.40
C TRP A 105 27.23 11.80 32.15
N ALA A 106 26.66 10.81 31.47
CA ALA A 106 25.87 9.74 32.11
C ALA A 106 26.68 9.05 33.22
N ARG A 107 27.96 8.75 32.98
CA ARG A 107 28.86 8.16 33.98
C ARG A 107 29.08 9.09 35.18
N HIS A 108 29.19 10.41 34.94
CA HIS A 108 29.30 11.40 36.01
C HIS A 108 28.03 11.47 36.88
N LEU A 109 26.85 11.37 36.25
CA LEU A 109 25.55 11.37 36.92
C LEU A 109 25.19 10.02 37.58
N GLY A 110 26.03 8.99 37.44
CA GLY A 110 25.75 7.65 37.96
C GLY A 110 24.71 6.86 37.16
N ILE A 111 24.41 7.27 35.93
CA ILE A 111 23.55 6.54 35.00
C ILE A 111 24.36 5.37 34.42
N ALA A 112 23.76 4.19 34.32
CA ALA A 112 24.45 3.01 33.78
C ALA A 112 24.78 3.22 32.29
N THR A 113 26.07 3.12 31.94
CA THR A 113 26.54 3.31 30.56
C THR A 113 26.73 2.01 29.79
N ALA A 114 26.48 0.86 30.42
CA ALA A 114 26.60 -0.44 29.78
C ALA A 114 25.36 -0.73 28.93
N TYR A 115 25.58 -1.17 27.70
CA TYR A 115 24.48 -1.62 26.82
C TYR A 115 24.04 -3.06 27.08
N GLU A 116 24.82 -3.82 27.85
CA GLU A 116 24.41 -5.09 28.42
C GLU A 116 23.50 -4.74 29.62
N VAL A 117 22.20 -4.97 29.47
CA VAL A 117 21.21 -4.55 30.47
C VAL A 117 21.23 -5.49 31.70
N PRO A 118 20.86 -4.99 32.90
CA PRO A 118 21.01 -5.74 34.14
C PRO A 118 20.20 -7.04 34.15
N GLU A 119 20.64 -8.00 34.95
CA GLU A 119 19.86 -9.20 35.28
C GLU A 119 18.80 -8.87 36.34
N PRO A 120 17.60 -9.47 36.27
CA PRO A 120 16.59 -9.30 37.31
C PRO A 120 17.12 -9.88 38.64
N GLN A 121 17.34 -9.02 39.64
CA GLN A 121 17.70 -9.48 40.98
C GLN A 121 16.45 -9.97 41.71
N ALA A 122 16.49 -11.20 42.22
CA ALA A 122 15.39 -11.80 42.97
C ALA A 122 15.04 -10.93 44.21
N GLY A 123 13.88 -10.27 44.18
CA GLY A 123 13.35 -9.49 45.30
C GLY A 123 13.68 -7.99 45.30
N GLN A 124 14.35 -7.47 44.28
CA GLN A 124 14.55 -6.02 44.09
C GLN A 124 14.13 -5.64 42.67
N ALA A 125 12.81 -5.58 42.42
CA ALA A 125 12.33 -4.56 41.50
C ALA A 125 12.56 -3.24 42.22
N GLU A 126 13.77 -2.67 42.10
CA GLU A 126 14.00 -1.30 42.54
C GLU A 126 12.89 -0.45 41.93
N ALA A 127 12.27 0.44 42.73
CA ALA A 127 11.20 1.32 42.26
C ALA A 127 11.59 2.13 40.99
N LYS A 128 12.89 2.20 40.70
CA LYS A 128 13.53 2.78 39.52
C LYS A 128 13.01 2.23 38.19
N HIS A 129 12.83 0.92 38.03
CA HIS A 129 12.44 0.36 36.73
C HIS A 129 10.91 0.28 36.54
N ALA A 130 10.13 0.61 37.58
CA ALA A 130 8.66 0.62 37.55
C ALA A 130 8.03 1.89 36.96
N ASP A 131 8.85 2.81 36.47
CA ASP A 131 8.38 3.98 35.78
C ASP A 131 8.03 3.66 34.31
N ARG A 132 7.74 4.72 33.54
CA ARG A 132 7.43 4.60 32.11
C ARG A 132 8.57 5.14 31.27
N ALA A 133 9.76 5.31 31.83
CA ALA A 133 10.91 5.83 31.12
C ALA A 133 11.62 4.71 30.37
N ILE A 134 12.31 5.06 29.28
CA ILE A 134 13.22 4.17 28.57
C ILE A 134 14.53 4.92 28.44
N GLN A 135 15.51 4.58 29.28
CA GLN A 135 16.77 5.32 29.36
C GLN A 135 17.65 5.11 28.11
N THR A 136 18.21 6.20 27.60
CA THR A 136 19.15 6.22 26.48
C THR A 136 20.42 7.00 26.80
N LEU A 137 21.51 6.73 26.09
CA LEU A 137 22.80 7.44 26.25
C LEU A 137 22.96 8.58 25.24
N LEU A 138 21.94 9.41 25.08
CA LEU A 138 21.93 10.54 24.15
C LEU A 138 21.41 11.80 24.84
N TYR A 139 21.97 12.95 24.46
CA TYR A 139 21.40 14.24 24.81
C TYR A 139 20.06 14.47 24.09
N PRO A 140 19.20 15.37 24.60
CA PRO A 140 17.83 15.53 24.12
C PRO A 140 17.74 15.78 22.61
N TYR A 141 18.58 16.67 22.06
CA TYR A 141 18.55 16.99 20.63
C TYR A 141 18.97 15.81 19.75
N GLU A 142 19.98 15.04 20.17
CA GLU A 142 20.42 13.85 19.45
C GLU A 142 19.37 12.74 19.50
N LEU A 143 18.73 12.57 20.66
CA LEU A 143 17.64 11.61 20.86
C LEU A 143 16.46 11.95 19.94
N GLU A 144 15.98 13.20 19.95
CA GLU A 144 14.91 13.66 19.06
C GLU A 144 15.29 13.42 17.59
N ALA A 145 16.50 13.80 17.17
CA ALA A 145 16.92 13.64 15.78
C ALA A 145 16.87 12.17 15.33
N ARG A 146 17.27 11.24 16.20
CA ARG A 146 17.23 9.79 15.91
C ARG A 146 15.81 9.23 15.92
N LEU A 147 15.01 9.57 16.94
CA LEU A 147 13.61 9.13 17.03
C LEU A 147 12.78 9.68 15.88
N LYS A 148 12.97 10.94 15.49
CA LYS A 148 12.35 11.53 14.30
C LYS A 148 12.70 10.77 13.02
N ALA A 149 13.96 10.40 12.84
CA ALA A 149 14.39 9.64 11.65
C ALA A 149 13.78 8.22 11.63
N LEU A 150 13.71 7.55 12.77
CA LEU A 150 13.06 6.24 12.91
C LEU A 150 11.55 6.33 12.64
N LEU A 151 10.87 7.34 13.19
CA LEU A 151 9.45 7.60 12.96
C LEU A 151 9.16 7.80 11.48
N GLN A 152 9.90 8.69 10.81
CA GLN A 152 9.71 8.97 9.39
C GLN A 152 9.89 7.72 8.51
N GLN A 153 10.88 6.88 8.80
CA GLN A 153 11.09 5.64 8.04
C GLN A 153 10.01 4.60 8.31
N ALA A 154 9.53 4.49 9.55
CA ALA A 154 8.45 3.59 9.92
C ALA A 154 7.12 4.02 9.26
N GLU A 155 6.76 5.31 9.33
CA GLU A 155 5.56 5.86 8.68
C GLU A 155 5.61 5.69 7.16
N SER A 156 6.77 5.96 6.54
CA SER A 156 6.97 5.76 5.10
C SER A 156 6.75 4.29 4.70
N ALA A 157 7.24 3.34 5.48
CA ALA A 157 7.06 1.91 5.20
C ALA A 157 5.60 1.47 5.34
N ILE A 158 4.86 2.02 6.30
CA ILE A 158 3.42 1.78 6.45
C ILE A 158 2.66 2.36 5.24
N GLN A 159 3.01 3.57 4.80
CA GLN A 159 2.35 4.20 3.64
C GLN A 159 2.65 3.48 2.32
N GLU A 160 3.88 3.01 2.13
CA GLU A 160 4.34 2.39 0.88
C GLU A 160 4.04 0.90 0.79
N MET A 161 4.21 0.15 1.88
CA MET A 161 4.15 -1.31 1.89
C MET A 161 3.05 -1.86 2.82
N ALA A 162 2.30 -1.00 3.50
CA ALA A 162 1.34 -1.39 4.54
C ALA A 162 1.94 -2.38 5.56
N ALA A 163 3.22 -2.20 5.89
CA ALA A 163 3.96 -3.11 6.75
C ALA A 163 4.60 -2.35 7.91
N ASN A 164 4.40 -2.86 9.14
CA ASN A 164 5.14 -2.35 10.28
C ASN A 164 6.56 -2.93 10.29
N ILE A 165 7.53 -2.02 10.24
CA ILE A 165 8.94 -2.36 10.24
C ILE A 165 9.66 -1.95 11.52
N LEU A 166 8.96 -1.36 12.51
CA LEU A 166 9.57 -0.86 13.74
C LEU A 166 9.40 -1.88 14.87
N TYR A 167 10.53 -2.33 15.40
CA TYR A 167 10.57 -3.34 16.45
C TYR A 167 11.47 -2.89 17.59
N LEU A 168 11.07 -3.23 18.82
CA LEU A 168 11.96 -3.27 19.95
C LEU A 168 12.59 -4.66 20.01
N ALA A 169 13.87 -4.74 19.65
CA ALA A 169 14.66 -5.95 19.72
C ALA A 169 15.25 -6.09 21.13
N LEU A 170 14.86 -7.16 21.82
CA LEU A 170 15.38 -7.56 23.11
C LEU A 170 16.24 -8.81 22.90
N GLY A 171 17.48 -8.74 23.34
CA GLY A 171 18.41 -9.85 23.20
C GLY A 171 18.93 -10.01 21.77
N PHE A 172 20.21 -10.34 21.66
CA PHE A 172 20.87 -10.61 20.39
C PHE A 172 21.70 -11.88 20.53
N LEU A 173 21.58 -12.79 19.57
CA LEU A 173 22.52 -13.89 19.42
C LEU A 173 23.78 -13.36 18.77
N GLU A 174 24.89 -13.42 19.49
CA GLU A 174 26.22 -13.26 18.93
C GLU A 174 26.73 -14.62 18.45
N TRP A 175 26.91 -14.78 17.14
CA TRP A 175 27.24 -16.06 16.51
C TRP A 175 28.30 -15.93 15.42
N HIS A 176 28.94 -17.06 15.09
CA HIS A 176 30.00 -17.15 14.09
C HIS A 176 29.60 -18.09 12.94
N GLU A 177 29.70 -17.63 11.69
CA GLU A 177 29.36 -18.46 10.52
C GLU A 177 30.35 -19.62 10.29
N ARG A 178 31.62 -19.41 10.65
CA ARG A 178 32.67 -20.41 10.62
C ARG A 178 33.30 -20.48 11.99
N SER A 179 33.63 -21.69 12.44
CA SER A 179 34.31 -21.95 13.72
C SER A 179 35.74 -21.37 13.79
N ASP A 180 36.25 -20.79 12.69
CA ASP A 180 37.65 -20.41 12.51
C ASP A 180 37.84 -18.88 12.39
N GLY A 181 37.34 -18.13 13.39
CA GLY A 181 37.77 -16.74 13.63
C GLY A 181 37.18 -15.64 12.74
N GLY A 182 36.07 -15.89 12.02
CA GLY A 182 35.32 -14.82 11.35
C GLY A 182 34.74 -13.81 12.35
N SER A 183 34.56 -12.54 11.95
CA SER A 183 33.93 -11.54 12.81
C SER A 183 32.55 -12.00 13.29
N PRO A 184 32.24 -11.82 14.59
CA PRO A 184 30.95 -12.21 15.14
C PRO A 184 29.83 -11.44 14.44
N ARG A 185 28.71 -12.13 14.24
CA ARG A 185 27.46 -11.57 13.74
C ARG A 185 26.50 -11.43 14.89
N LEU A 186 25.65 -10.41 14.85
CA LEU A 186 24.58 -10.22 15.82
C LEU A 186 23.24 -10.47 15.13
N ALA A 187 22.35 -11.22 15.74
CA ALA A 187 20.99 -11.41 15.23
C ALA A 187 20.00 -11.15 16.38
N PRO A 188 18.97 -10.28 16.19
CA PRO A 188 18.00 -10.02 17.24
C PRO A 188 17.19 -11.29 17.53
N LEU A 189 16.83 -11.51 18.80
CA LEU A 189 16.20 -12.74 19.27
C LEU A 189 14.71 -12.58 19.57
N PHE A 190 14.35 -11.62 20.41
CA PHE A 190 12.98 -11.35 20.83
C PHE A 190 12.53 -10.01 20.25
N LEU A 191 11.47 -10.00 19.45
CA LEU A 191 11.13 -8.87 18.57
C LEU A 191 9.72 -8.39 18.84
N VAL A 192 9.58 -7.31 19.59
CA VAL A 192 8.28 -6.73 19.92
C VAL A 192 7.93 -5.66 18.88
N PRO A 193 6.84 -5.81 18.11
CA PRO A 193 6.44 -4.80 17.13
C PRO A 193 5.79 -3.60 17.83
N VAL A 194 6.35 -2.42 17.62
CA VAL A 194 6.02 -1.20 18.38
C VAL A 194 5.66 -0.04 17.45
N ARG A 195 4.96 0.95 17.98
CA ARG A 195 4.68 2.23 17.31
C ARG A 195 5.29 3.37 18.10
N LEU A 196 5.92 4.28 17.37
CA LEU A 196 6.51 5.49 17.90
C LEU A 196 5.56 6.66 17.65
N HIS A 197 5.31 7.47 18.67
CA HIS A 197 4.43 8.63 18.59
C HIS A 197 5.21 9.90 18.91
N LYS A 198 4.93 10.96 18.17
CA LYS A 198 5.47 12.29 18.46
C LYS A 198 4.52 13.03 19.40
N GLY A 199 5.01 13.34 20.59
CA GLY A 199 4.31 14.07 21.63
C GLY A 199 4.50 15.59 21.56
N ARG A 200 4.34 16.24 22.71
CA ARG A 200 4.43 17.70 22.86
C ARG A 200 5.88 18.17 22.95
N LEU A 201 6.08 19.45 22.68
CA LEU A 201 7.37 20.13 22.91
C LEU A 201 7.61 20.25 24.41
N ASP A 202 8.76 19.77 24.87
CA ASP A 202 9.23 19.94 26.24
C ASP A 202 9.83 21.35 26.40
N PRO A 203 9.31 22.18 27.32
CA PRO A 203 9.83 23.54 27.52
C PRO A 203 11.27 23.59 28.07
N GLN A 204 11.71 22.57 28.81
CA GLN A 204 13.02 22.55 29.45
C GLN A 204 14.11 22.19 28.44
N THR A 205 13.92 21.09 27.72
CA THR A 205 14.90 20.61 26.73
C THR A 205 14.73 21.25 25.36
N ARG A 206 13.60 21.93 25.10
CA ARG A 206 13.21 22.48 23.79
C ARG A 206 13.15 21.42 22.68
N THR A 207 12.88 20.17 23.05
CA THR A 207 12.76 19.03 22.13
C THR A 207 11.38 18.40 22.22
N TYR A 208 10.95 17.72 21.16
CA TYR A 208 9.68 16.99 21.21
C TYR A 208 9.84 15.68 21.98
N GLN A 209 8.89 15.39 22.86
CA GLN A 209 8.80 14.10 23.54
C GLN A 209 8.32 13.02 22.57
N TYR A 210 8.82 11.80 22.75
CA TYR A 210 8.45 10.65 21.92
C TYR A 210 8.04 9.49 22.81
N THR A 211 6.88 8.91 22.54
CA THR A 211 6.36 7.75 23.27
C THR A 211 6.33 6.51 22.40
N LEU A 212 6.53 5.35 23.04
CA LEU A 212 6.50 4.04 22.44
C LEU A 212 5.27 3.29 22.94
N SER A 213 4.57 2.61 22.04
CA SER A 213 3.41 1.77 22.34
C SER A 213 3.53 0.44 21.62
N TYR A 214 2.89 -0.60 22.14
CA TYR A 214 2.75 -1.83 21.41
C TYR A 214 1.88 -1.64 20.16
N SER A 215 2.33 -2.13 19.00
CA SER A 215 1.57 -1.99 17.74
C SER A 215 0.30 -2.86 17.71
N GLY A 216 0.25 -3.84 18.61
CA GLY A 216 -0.72 -4.92 18.64
C GLY A 216 -0.22 -6.18 17.94
N GLU A 217 0.65 -6.10 16.92
CA GLU A 217 1.11 -7.27 16.12
C GLU A 217 1.75 -8.39 16.94
N ASP A 218 1.56 -9.63 16.49
CA ASP A 218 2.10 -10.82 17.14
C ASP A 218 3.62 -10.67 17.35
N ILE A 219 4.07 -10.96 18.56
CA ILE A 219 5.51 -11.08 18.82
C ILE A 219 5.96 -12.34 18.10
N ILE A 220 6.84 -12.19 17.11
CA ILE A 220 7.33 -13.29 16.29
C ILE A 220 8.81 -13.56 16.56
N PRO A 221 9.26 -14.82 16.52
CA PRO A 221 10.68 -15.10 16.56
C PRO A 221 11.35 -14.58 15.28
N ASN A 222 12.66 -14.41 15.34
CA ASN A 222 13.43 -14.07 14.16
C ASN A 222 13.45 -15.25 13.17
N LEU A 223 12.49 -15.25 12.24
CA LEU A 223 12.30 -16.31 11.26
C LEU A 223 13.55 -16.52 10.39
N SER A 224 14.25 -15.45 10.02
CA SER A 224 15.45 -15.54 9.16
C SER A 224 16.59 -16.21 9.90
N LEU A 225 16.76 -15.88 11.18
CA LEU A 225 17.72 -16.56 12.03
C LEU A 225 17.31 -18.02 12.21
N ARG A 226 16.04 -18.31 12.51
CA ARG A 226 15.54 -19.69 12.68
C ARG A 226 15.86 -20.55 11.46
N GLU A 227 15.58 -20.05 10.27
CA GLU A 227 15.87 -20.78 9.03
C GLU A 227 17.37 -20.93 8.77
N LYS A 228 18.17 -19.89 9.03
CA LYS A 228 19.64 -19.96 8.95
C LYS A 228 20.21 -21.02 9.90
N LEU A 229 19.74 -21.07 11.14
CA LEU A 229 20.17 -22.03 12.14
C LEU A 229 19.79 -23.46 11.77
N ARG A 230 18.57 -23.64 11.23
CA ARG A 230 18.07 -24.94 10.76
C ARG A 230 18.90 -25.47 9.59
N VAL A 231 19.11 -24.66 8.56
CA VAL A 231 19.78 -25.08 7.31
C VAL A 231 21.27 -25.28 7.51
N ASP A 232 21.96 -24.34 8.15
CA ASP A 232 23.43 -24.36 8.20
C ASP A 232 23.99 -25.13 9.41
N PHE A 233 23.21 -25.21 10.50
CA PHE A 233 23.69 -25.76 11.77
C PHE A 233 22.82 -26.86 12.35
N GLY A 234 21.67 -27.19 11.73
CA GLY A 234 20.74 -28.20 12.24
C GLY A 234 20.11 -27.85 13.58
N MET A 235 20.10 -26.56 13.96
CA MET A 235 19.58 -26.08 15.24
C MET A 235 18.17 -25.49 15.06
N ALA A 236 17.27 -25.81 15.98
CA ALA A 236 15.93 -25.23 16.03
C ALA A 236 15.91 -24.11 17.06
N LEU A 237 15.59 -22.89 16.62
CA LEU A 237 15.31 -21.78 17.52
C LEU A 237 14.00 -22.08 18.27
N PRO A 238 13.92 -21.86 19.61
CA PRO A 238 12.68 -22.07 20.36
C PRO A 238 11.53 -21.22 19.79
N ASP A 239 10.31 -21.70 19.95
CA ASP A 239 9.13 -20.94 19.59
C ASP A 239 8.89 -19.80 20.59
N LEU A 240 8.14 -18.80 20.14
CA LEU A 240 7.85 -17.59 20.90
C LEU A 240 6.40 -17.20 20.65
N ASP A 241 5.71 -16.86 21.73
CA ASP A 241 4.37 -16.29 21.74
C ASP A 241 4.28 -15.07 22.68
N GLU A 242 3.08 -14.53 22.86
CA GLU A 242 2.82 -13.34 23.71
C GLU A 242 2.95 -13.64 25.21
N ASP A 243 2.85 -14.92 25.61
CA ASP A 243 2.98 -15.36 27.00
C ASP A 243 4.45 -15.66 27.37
N THR A 244 5.34 -15.66 26.36
CA THR A 244 6.75 -15.95 26.54
C THR A 244 7.48 -14.73 27.11
N GLU A 245 8.03 -14.87 28.31
CA GLU A 245 8.90 -13.85 28.91
C GLU A 245 10.28 -13.78 28.21
N PRO A 246 10.80 -12.57 27.90
CA PRO A 246 12.12 -12.39 27.30
C PRO A 246 13.26 -13.14 28.00
N GLU A 247 13.32 -13.07 29.33
CA GLU A 247 14.37 -13.73 30.13
C GLU A 247 14.30 -15.25 30.04
N ALA A 248 13.09 -15.81 30.10
CA ALA A 248 12.88 -17.24 29.92
C ALA A 248 13.31 -17.70 28.51
N TYR A 249 13.00 -16.90 27.49
CA TYR A 249 13.43 -17.17 26.12
C TYR A 249 14.96 -17.10 25.97
N PHE A 250 15.63 -16.12 26.58
CA PHE A 250 17.09 -16.03 26.55
C PHE A 250 17.74 -17.26 27.19
N ALA A 251 17.19 -17.77 28.30
CA ALA A 251 17.66 -18.98 28.94
C ALA A 251 17.50 -20.22 28.04
N GLN A 252 16.35 -20.38 27.38
CA GLN A 252 16.12 -21.48 26.43
C GLN A 252 17.09 -21.44 25.25
N VAL A 253 17.35 -20.24 24.71
CA VAL A 253 18.34 -20.07 23.63
C VAL A 253 19.75 -20.41 24.13
N ALA A 254 20.13 -19.97 25.34
CA ALA A 254 21.43 -20.32 25.92
C ALA A 254 21.59 -21.84 26.12
N GLU A 255 20.58 -22.53 26.64
CA GLU A 255 20.57 -24.00 26.77
C GLU A 255 20.69 -24.70 25.41
N MET A 256 20.03 -24.17 24.37
CA MET A 256 20.15 -24.65 23.00
C MET A 256 21.58 -24.49 22.46
N LEU A 257 22.28 -23.40 22.77
CA LEU A 257 23.68 -23.22 22.39
C LEU A 257 24.61 -24.21 23.11
N GLU A 258 24.37 -24.46 24.39
CA GLU A 258 25.16 -25.41 25.19
C GLU A 258 24.99 -26.85 24.70
N SER A 259 23.75 -27.30 24.49
CA SER A 259 23.43 -28.64 23.99
C SER A 259 24.03 -28.90 22.60
N ASN A 260 24.11 -27.87 21.75
CA ASN A 260 24.76 -27.92 20.43
C ASN A 260 26.26 -27.61 20.45
N ARG A 261 26.88 -27.50 21.64
CA ARG A 261 28.32 -27.28 21.86
C ARG A 261 28.88 -26.02 21.20
N LYS A 262 28.08 -24.96 21.07
CA LYS A 262 28.47 -23.64 20.51
C LYS A 262 29.09 -22.74 21.58
N ARG A 263 30.31 -23.05 22.01
CA ARG A 263 30.99 -22.37 23.15
C ARG A 263 31.43 -20.94 22.86
N ASP A 264 31.56 -20.61 21.59
CA ASP A 264 31.97 -19.32 21.04
C ASP A 264 30.77 -18.39 20.76
N TRP A 265 29.54 -18.88 20.93
CA TRP A 265 28.32 -18.11 20.72
C TRP A 265 27.73 -17.70 22.06
N ARG A 266 27.07 -16.54 22.11
CA ARG A 266 26.50 -16.01 23.36
C ARG A 266 25.24 -15.21 23.10
N VAL A 267 24.33 -15.25 24.08
CA VAL A 267 23.19 -14.35 24.14
C VAL A 267 23.66 -13.03 24.76
N ARG A 268 23.45 -11.93 24.04
CA ARG A 268 23.70 -10.55 24.48
C ARG A 268 22.38 -9.91 24.88
N ARG A 269 22.26 -9.47 26.11
CA ARG A 269 21.13 -8.75 26.69
C ARG A 269 21.16 -7.27 26.26
N HIS A 270 21.21 -7.02 24.95
CA HIS A 270 21.07 -5.66 24.43
C HIS A 270 19.60 -5.38 24.10
N ILE A 271 19.16 -4.15 24.38
CA ILE A 271 17.85 -3.67 23.95
C ILE A 271 18.04 -2.56 22.92
N SER A 272 17.31 -2.62 21.81
CA SER A 272 17.37 -1.59 20.78
C SER A 272 16.06 -1.44 20.02
N LEU A 273 15.66 -0.19 19.79
CA LEU A 273 14.61 0.15 18.83
C LEU A 273 15.23 0.14 17.42
N VAL A 274 14.66 -0.67 16.53
CA VAL A 274 15.28 -1.03 15.25
C VAL A 274 14.26 -1.12 14.12
N LEU A 275 14.74 -0.89 12.88
CA LEU A 275 13.95 -1.09 11.67
C LEU A 275 14.32 -2.41 10.99
N LEU A 276 13.36 -3.33 10.91
CA LEU A 276 13.50 -4.69 10.39
C LEU A 276 12.34 -5.02 9.45
N ASN A 277 12.62 -5.66 8.32
CA ASN A 277 11.61 -6.05 7.34
C ASN A 277 11.53 -7.59 7.28
N PHE A 278 10.38 -8.15 7.64
CA PHE A 278 10.12 -9.59 7.68
C PHE A 278 9.34 -10.12 6.47
N SER A 279 8.82 -9.23 5.61
CA SER A 279 7.85 -9.59 4.56
C SER A 279 8.39 -10.67 3.62
N LYS A 280 9.68 -10.60 3.25
CA LYS A 280 10.25 -11.54 2.28
C LYS A 280 10.23 -12.98 2.76
N LEU A 281 10.55 -13.23 4.03
CA LEU A 281 10.60 -14.59 4.54
C LEU A 281 9.21 -15.15 4.82
N LEU A 282 8.27 -14.32 5.28
CA LEU A 282 6.86 -14.72 5.36
C LEU A 282 6.33 -15.14 3.99
N MET A 283 6.55 -14.32 2.96
CA MET A 283 6.20 -14.66 1.58
C MET A 283 6.89 -15.96 1.09
N TYR A 284 8.16 -16.18 1.44
CA TYR A 284 8.87 -17.42 1.10
C TYR A 284 8.20 -18.67 1.68
N LEU A 285 7.71 -18.56 2.93
CA LEU A 285 6.98 -19.60 3.61
C LEU A 285 5.58 -19.75 3.02
N ASP A 286 4.84 -18.67 2.77
CA ASP A 286 3.48 -18.72 2.19
C ASP A 286 3.44 -19.31 0.78
N LEU A 287 4.52 -19.11 0.01
CA LEU A 287 4.68 -19.69 -1.32
C LEU A 287 5.10 -21.17 -1.30
N ASP A 288 5.25 -21.78 -0.12
CA ASP A 288 5.62 -23.19 0.01
C ASP A 288 4.47 -24.14 -0.34
N PRO A 289 4.54 -24.93 -1.42
CA PRO A 289 3.46 -25.82 -1.81
C PRO A 289 3.08 -26.82 -0.71
N GLU A 290 4.03 -27.22 0.13
CA GLU A 290 3.80 -28.18 1.22
C GLU A 290 2.94 -27.60 2.37
N ARG A 291 2.78 -26.28 2.43
CA ARG A 291 1.95 -25.60 3.44
C ARG A 291 0.49 -25.41 3.03
N TRP A 292 0.16 -25.65 1.76
CA TRP A 292 -1.19 -25.52 1.25
C TRP A 292 -2.00 -26.81 1.48
N PRO A 293 -3.33 -26.72 1.71
CA PRO A 293 -4.19 -27.89 1.80
C PRO A 293 -4.13 -28.74 0.53
N GLU A 294 -4.30 -30.05 0.68
CA GLU A 294 -4.30 -31.00 -0.44
C GLU A 294 -5.43 -30.65 -1.43
N GLY A 295 -5.09 -30.42 -2.71
CA GLY A 295 -6.02 -30.02 -3.76
C GLY A 295 -6.31 -28.51 -3.85
N GLU A 296 -5.75 -27.71 -2.95
CA GLU A 296 -5.80 -26.24 -2.99
C GLU A 296 -4.40 -25.64 -3.19
N GLY A 297 -3.50 -26.35 -3.86
CA GLY A 297 -2.15 -25.88 -4.10
C GLY A 297 -2.12 -24.65 -5.00
N LEU A 298 -1.14 -23.78 -4.78
CA LEU A 298 -0.96 -22.56 -5.58
C LEU A 298 -0.89 -22.84 -7.11
N LEU A 299 -0.31 -23.98 -7.48
CA LEU A 299 -0.16 -24.41 -8.88
C LEU A 299 -1.42 -25.07 -9.45
N ASP A 300 -2.40 -25.42 -8.61
CA ASP A 300 -3.70 -25.95 -9.06
C ASP A 300 -4.60 -24.84 -9.62
N HIS A 301 -4.30 -23.57 -9.28
CA HIS A 301 -5.07 -22.43 -9.78
C HIS A 301 -4.73 -22.07 -11.23
N PRO A 302 -5.70 -22.07 -12.17
CA PRO A 302 -5.44 -21.88 -13.61
C PRO A 302 -4.68 -20.58 -13.94
N VAL A 303 -5.08 -19.46 -13.34
CA VAL A 303 -4.44 -18.16 -13.56
C VAL A 303 -3.00 -18.13 -13.06
N VAL A 304 -2.72 -18.74 -11.90
CA VAL A 304 -1.39 -18.74 -11.29
C VAL A 304 -0.46 -19.66 -12.08
N SER A 305 -0.95 -20.84 -12.47
CA SER A 305 -0.22 -21.74 -13.35
C SER A 305 0.15 -21.04 -14.66
N ARG A 306 -0.81 -20.37 -15.32
CA ARG A 306 -0.57 -19.63 -16.58
C ARG A 306 0.44 -18.50 -16.41
N PHE A 307 0.37 -17.77 -15.30
CA PHE A 307 1.32 -16.71 -14.98
C PHE A 307 2.75 -17.25 -14.79
N LEU A 308 2.90 -18.38 -14.11
CA LEU A 308 4.21 -18.97 -13.78
C LEU A 308 4.83 -19.77 -14.93
N SER A 309 4.02 -20.45 -15.75
CA SER A 309 4.51 -21.19 -16.93
C SER A 309 4.94 -20.27 -18.08
N GLY A 310 4.58 -18.99 -18.01
CA GLY A 310 4.75 -18.04 -19.11
C GLY A 310 3.66 -18.21 -20.17
N TYR A 311 3.42 -17.12 -20.92
CA TYR A 311 2.62 -17.14 -22.13
C TYR A 311 3.45 -17.75 -23.27
N GLU A 312 3.61 -19.07 -23.29
CA GLU A 312 3.98 -19.74 -24.53
C GLU A 312 2.72 -19.88 -25.41
N GLN A 313 2.86 -19.45 -26.65
CA GLN A 313 1.85 -19.25 -27.67
C GLN A 313 1.05 -20.53 -27.94
N ASP A 314 -0.15 -20.65 -27.37
CA ASP A 314 -1.21 -21.56 -27.82
C ASP A 314 -2.54 -20.80 -27.87
N ILE A 315 -2.52 -19.58 -28.40
CA ILE A 315 -3.75 -18.98 -28.90
C ILE A 315 -3.69 -19.18 -30.40
N GLU A 316 -4.44 -20.17 -30.90
CA GLU A 316 -4.84 -20.20 -32.31
C GLU A 316 -5.30 -18.79 -32.68
N GLU A 317 -4.76 -18.23 -33.76
CA GLU A 317 -4.86 -16.81 -34.17
C GLU A 317 -6.30 -16.27 -34.36
N ASP A 318 -7.33 -17.02 -33.99
CA ASP A 318 -8.75 -16.61 -33.99
C ASP A 318 -9.29 -16.15 -32.62
N ASP A 319 -8.55 -16.28 -31.50
CA ASP A 319 -9.02 -15.81 -30.16
C ASP A 319 -7.96 -15.00 -29.37
N ALA A 320 -6.93 -14.50 -30.06
CA ALA A 320 -5.89 -13.67 -29.45
C ALA A 320 -6.35 -12.20 -29.36
N GLY A 321 -7.24 -11.94 -28.39
CA GLY A 321 -7.62 -10.61 -27.92
C GLY A 321 -6.46 -9.82 -27.27
N ILE A 322 -5.35 -9.65 -27.99
CA ILE A 322 -4.43 -8.50 -27.80
C ILE A 322 -4.94 -7.33 -28.68
N GLY A 323 -6.23 -7.34 -29.02
CA GLY A 323 -6.97 -6.18 -29.46
C GLY A 323 -7.56 -5.48 -28.23
N TYR A 324 -7.77 -4.18 -28.34
CA TYR A 324 -8.61 -3.43 -27.38
C TYR A 324 -9.87 -4.25 -27.08
N GLY A 325 -10.27 -4.33 -25.81
CA GLY A 325 -11.46 -5.07 -25.39
C GLY A 325 -12.67 -4.71 -26.24
N GLU A 326 -13.54 -5.68 -26.50
CA GLU A 326 -14.77 -5.44 -27.25
C GLU A 326 -15.59 -4.35 -26.54
N GLU A 327 -15.89 -3.26 -27.23
CA GLU A 327 -16.82 -2.26 -26.73
C GLU A 327 -18.25 -2.78 -26.92
N TYR A 328 -18.94 -3.03 -25.81
CA TYR A 328 -20.33 -3.44 -25.84
C TYR A 328 -21.23 -2.23 -26.11
N PRO A 329 -22.37 -2.40 -26.82
CA PRO A 329 -23.40 -1.38 -26.90
C PRO A 329 -24.12 -1.34 -25.55
N ILE A 330 -23.47 -0.73 -24.56
CA ILE A 330 -23.90 -0.75 -23.15
C ILE A 330 -25.33 -0.28 -22.96
N ASP A 331 -25.78 0.65 -23.82
CA ASP A 331 -27.12 1.20 -23.75
C ASP A 331 -28.23 0.21 -24.17
N GLU A 332 -27.86 -0.82 -24.93
CA GLU A 332 -28.78 -1.82 -25.50
C GLU A 332 -28.76 -3.13 -24.70
N LEU A 333 -27.98 -3.21 -23.62
CA LEU A 333 -27.92 -4.38 -22.76
C LEU A 333 -29.23 -4.55 -21.96
N GLU A 334 -29.79 -5.75 -22.01
CA GLU A 334 -30.95 -6.13 -21.19
C GLU A 334 -30.57 -6.15 -19.71
N ASP A 335 -31.48 -5.68 -18.86
CA ASP A 335 -31.36 -5.67 -17.39
C ASP A 335 -30.08 -5.01 -16.86
N GLN A 336 -29.55 -4.02 -17.58
CA GLN A 336 -28.27 -3.35 -17.24
C GLN A 336 -28.21 -2.84 -15.80
N HIS A 337 -29.31 -2.30 -15.27
CA HIS A 337 -29.37 -1.74 -13.92
C HIS A 337 -29.31 -2.80 -12.82
N GLU A 338 -29.71 -4.03 -13.14
CA GLU A 338 -29.68 -5.16 -12.20
C GLU A 338 -28.38 -5.93 -12.31
N ARG A 339 -27.92 -6.23 -13.54
CA ARG A 339 -26.71 -7.02 -13.78
C ARG A 339 -25.42 -6.23 -13.60
N TYR A 340 -25.41 -4.97 -14.05
CA TYR A 340 -24.21 -4.14 -14.12
C TYR A 340 -24.43 -2.76 -13.45
N PRO A 341 -24.88 -2.71 -12.18
CA PRO A 341 -25.20 -1.44 -11.54
C PRO A 341 -23.96 -0.55 -11.40
N LEU A 342 -24.15 0.73 -11.68
CA LEU A 342 -23.13 1.76 -11.53
C LEU A 342 -23.41 2.61 -10.29
N ILE A 343 -22.39 2.80 -9.44
CA ILE A 343 -22.45 3.70 -8.29
C ILE A 343 -21.65 4.99 -8.51
N GLU A 344 -20.82 5.01 -9.54
CA GLU A 344 -20.14 6.18 -10.07
C GLU A 344 -20.28 6.21 -11.60
N ASP A 345 -20.05 7.37 -12.21
CA ASP A 345 -20.08 7.53 -13.67
C ASP A 345 -19.13 6.51 -14.35
N ALA A 346 -19.42 6.12 -15.58
CA ALA A 346 -18.51 5.28 -16.36
C ALA A 346 -18.60 5.67 -17.84
N ASP A 347 -17.46 5.75 -18.52
CA ASP A 347 -17.45 5.78 -19.98
C ASP A 347 -17.69 4.39 -20.59
N SER A 348 -17.84 4.32 -21.91
CA SER A 348 -18.13 3.07 -22.63
C SER A 348 -17.08 1.99 -22.39
N SER A 349 -15.80 2.36 -22.31
CA SER A 349 -14.69 1.44 -22.10
C SER A 349 -14.67 0.88 -20.67
N GLN A 350 -14.92 1.75 -19.68
CA GLN A 350 -14.99 1.36 -18.27
C GLN A 350 -16.19 0.45 -18.01
N HIS A 351 -17.34 0.73 -18.64
CA HIS A 351 -18.54 -0.09 -18.53
C HIS A 351 -18.38 -1.43 -19.26
N SER A 352 -17.70 -1.47 -20.40
CA SER A 352 -17.42 -2.74 -21.09
C SER A 352 -16.52 -3.65 -20.24
N ALA A 353 -15.50 -3.07 -19.59
CA ALA A 353 -14.67 -3.82 -18.64
C ALA A 353 -15.47 -4.34 -17.41
N LEU A 354 -16.49 -3.59 -16.96
CA LEU A 354 -17.42 -4.04 -15.91
C LEU A 354 -18.21 -5.26 -16.36
N VAL A 355 -18.76 -5.24 -17.57
CA VAL A 355 -19.52 -6.35 -18.16
C VAL A 355 -18.68 -7.62 -18.20
N ASP A 356 -17.47 -7.53 -18.77
CA ASP A 356 -16.56 -8.67 -18.88
C ASP A 356 -16.21 -9.28 -17.51
N ALA A 357 -15.91 -8.44 -16.51
CA ALA A 357 -15.51 -8.91 -15.19
C ALA A 357 -16.67 -9.59 -14.45
N ILE A 358 -17.87 -9.03 -14.57
CA ILE A 358 -19.09 -9.58 -13.99
C ILE A 358 -19.44 -10.94 -14.60
N ASP A 359 -19.29 -11.06 -15.91
CA ASP A 359 -19.55 -12.30 -16.64
C ASP A 359 -18.45 -13.36 -16.42
N GLY A 360 -17.42 -13.03 -15.61
CA GLY A 360 -16.45 -13.98 -15.07
C GLY A 360 -15.16 -14.09 -15.88
N LYS A 361 -14.87 -13.12 -16.76
CA LYS A 361 -13.60 -13.07 -17.50
C LYS A 361 -12.47 -12.57 -16.60
N ASP A 362 -11.28 -13.16 -16.77
CA ASP A 362 -10.03 -12.65 -16.19
C ASP A 362 -9.49 -11.49 -17.05
N LEU A 363 -9.25 -10.33 -16.46
CA LEU A 363 -8.96 -9.09 -17.20
C LEU A 363 -7.75 -8.34 -16.67
N VAL A 364 -7.06 -7.67 -17.59
CA VAL A 364 -6.04 -6.67 -17.26
C VAL A 364 -6.53 -5.32 -17.78
N ILE A 365 -6.80 -4.39 -16.86
CA ILE A 365 -7.26 -3.04 -17.20
C ILE A 365 -6.07 -2.07 -17.09
N GLU A 366 -5.64 -1.53 -18.23
CA GLU A 366 -4.62 -0.49 -18.28
C GLU A 366 -5.28 0.89 -18.47
N GLY A 367 -4.84 1.88 -17.69
CA GLY A 367 -5.35 3.24 -17.81
C GLY A 367 -4.27 4.27 -17.45
N PRO A 368 -4.04 5.31 -18.27
CA PRO A 368 -3.17 6.43 -17.92
C PRO A 368 -3.56 7.13 -16.59
N PRO A 369 -2.68 7.94 -16.00
CA PRO A 369 -3.04 8.75 -14.82
C PRO A 369 -4.26 9.64 -15.12
N GLY A 370 -5.25 9.63 -14.21
CA GLY A 370 -6.47 10.44 -14.35
C GLY A 370 -7.64 9.80 -15.09
N THR A 371 -7.51 8.58 -15.64
CA THR A 371 -8.59 7.91 -16.40
C THR A 371 -9.62 7.16 -15.55
N GLY A 372 -9.83 7.57 -14.30
CA GLY A 372 -10.89 6.98 -13.46
C GLY A 372 -10.65 5.53 -13.00
N LYS A 373 -9.42 4.99 -12.97
CA LYS A 373 -9.17 3.60 -12.51
C LYS A 373 -9.84 3.24 -11.18
N SER A 374 -9.73 4.10 -10.16
CA SER A 374 -10.38 3.87 -8.86
C SER A 374 -11.91 3.89 -8.93
N GLN A 375 -12.47 4.64 -9.88
CA GLN A 375 -13.90 4.71 -10.16
C GLN A 375 -14.37 3.41 -10.84
N THR A 376 -13.61 2.90 -11.83
CA THR A 376 -13.85 1.58 -12.42
C THR A 376 -13.79 0.45 -11.39
N ILE A 377 -12.77 0.45 -10.51
CA ILE A 377 -12.66 -0.53 -9.41
C ILE A 377 -13.87 -0.47 -8.47
N THR A 378 -14.33 0.73 -8.15
CA THR A 378 -15.46 0.94 -7.24
C THR A 378 -16.76 0.39 -7.84
N ASN A 379 -17.01 0.65 -9.13
CA ASN A 379 -18.14 0.07 -9.86
C ASN A 379 -18.06 -1.46 -9.96
N LEU A 380 -16.88 -2.02 -10.23
CA LEU A 380 -16.64 -3.48 -10.26
C LEU A 380 -17.00 -4.14 -8.91
N ILE A 381 -16.53 -3.56 -7.80
CA ILE A 381 -16.82 -4.08 -6.46
C ILE A 381 -18.33 -4.00 -6.20
N ALA A 382 -18.97 -2.87 -6.49
CA ALA A 382 -20.41 -2.69 -6.25
C ALA A 382 -21.27 -3.66 -7.05
N ALA A 383 -20.98 -3.85 -8.34
CA ALA A 383 -21.71 -4.80 -9.18
C ALA A 383 -21.51 -6.25 -8.74
N ALA A 384 -20.29 -6.63 -8.33
CA ALA A 384 -20.04 -7.96 -7.78
C ALA A 384 -20.79 -8.19 -6.46
N LEU A 385 -20.85 -7.17 -5.59
CA LEU A 385 -21.63 -7.22 -4.34
C LEU A 385 -23.13 -7.35 -4.62
N ALA A 386 -23.66 -6.63 -5.62
CA ALA A 386 -25.06 -6.73 -6.02
C ALA A 386 -25.45 -8.14 -6.48
N GLN A 387 -24.50 -8.90 -7.04
CA GLN A 387 -24.66 -10.30 -7.42
C GLN A 387 -24.43 -11.29 -6.27
N GLY A 388 -24.22 -10.80 -5.04
CA GLY A 388 -23.94 -11.64 -3.87
C GLY A 388 -22.56 -12.29 -3.88
N LYS A 389 -21.62 -11.81 -4.71
CA LYS A 389 -20.24 -12.33 -4.73
C LYS A 389 -19.45 -11.76 -3.55
N ARG A 390 -18.42 -12.51 -3.14
CA ARG A 390 -17.41 -12.05 -2.17
C ARG A 390 -16.23 -11.48 -2.96
N VAL A 391 -15.76 -10.29 -2.57
CA VAL A 391 -14.68 -9.60 -3.28
C VAL A 391 -13.48 -9.43 -2.35
N LEU A 392 -12.31 -9.87 -2.78
CA LEU A 392 -11.03 -9.57 -2.14
C LEU A 392 -10.31 -8.52 -2.99
N PHE A 393 -10.24 -7.29 -2.48
CA PHE A 393 -9.50 -6.21 -3.12
C PHE A 393 -8.10 -6.10 -2.50
N VAL A 394 -7.07 -6.28 -3.32
CA VAL A 394 -5.67 -6.21 -2.91
C VAL A 394 -4.99 -5.08 -3.68
N ALA A 395 -4.22 -4.25 -2.98
CA ALA A 395 -3.38 -3.22 -3.59
C ALA A 395 -2.03 -3.13 -2.87
N GLU A 396 -0.99 -2.72 -3.58
CA GLU A 396 0.35 -2.55 -3.02
C GLU A 396 0.40 -1.40 -2.00
N LYS A 397 -0.32 -0.30 -2.27
CA LYS A 397 -0.26 0.93 -1.49
C LYS A 397 -1.53 1.19 -0.70
N LEU A 398 -1.39 1.58 0.56
CA LEU A 398 -2.50 1.92 1.45
C LEU A 398 -3.40 3.01 0.85
N ALA A 399 -2.80 4.03 0.23
CA ALA A 399 -3.55 5.13 -0.40
C ALA A 399 -4.54 4.65 -1.48
N ALA A 400 -4.22 3.57 -2.21
CA ALA A 400 -5.15 3.02 -3.21
C ALA A 400 -6.36 2.34 -2.53
N LEU A 401 -6.12 1.62 -1.42
CA LEU A 401 -7.18 1.04 -0.60
C LEU A 401 -8.09 2.12 -0.01
N GLU A 402 -7.50 3.17 0.59
CA GLU A 402 -8.24 4.27 1.22
C GLU A 402 -9.09 5.05 0.21
N VAL A 403 -8.59 5.30 -1.01
CA VAL A 403 -9.35 6.00 -2.05
C VAL A 403 -10.59 5.19 -2.46
N VAL A 404 -10.45 3.88 -2.66
CA VAL A 404 -11.58 3.02 -3.02
C VAL A 404 -12.57 2.90 -1.86
N ARG A 405 -12.07 2.72 -0.63
CA ARG A 405 -12.90 2.67 0.58
C ARG A 405 -13.74 3.94 0.73
N ARG A 406 -13.12 5.12 0.61
CA ARG A 406 -13.83 6.41 0.73
C ARG A 406 -14.96 6.54 -0.30
N ARG A 407 -14.77 6.02 -1.51
CA ARG A 407 -15.79 6.03 -2.56
C ARG A 407 -16.94 5.07 -2.25
N LEU A 408 -16.63 3.86 -1.79
CA LEU A 408 -17.62 2.90 -1.30
C LEU A 408 -18.40 3.46 -0.09
N ASP A 409 -17.73 4.12 0.86
CA ASP A 409 -18.36 4.81 1.98
C ASP A 409 -19.32 5.91 1.49
N ALA A 410 -18.90 6.73 0.53
CA ALA A 410 -19.73 7.77 -0.06
C ALA A 410 -20.96 7.22 -0.80
N ALA A 411 -20.85 6.03 -1.39
CA ALA A 411 -21.96 5.30 -2.00
C ALA A 411 -22.82 4.52 -0.98
N GLY A 412 -22.50 4.59 0.33
CA GLY A 412 -23.20 3.84 1.38
C GLY A 412 -22.85 2.36 1.47
N LEU A 413 -21.85 1.89 0.71
CA LEU A 413 -21.38 0.50 0.71
C LEU A 413 -20.26 0.22 1.72
N GLY A 414 -19.81 1.24 2.46
CA GLY A 414 -18.78 1.13 3.49
C GLY A 414 -19.03 0.06 4.54
N GLU A 415 -20.30 -0.16 4.89
CA GLU A 415 -20.69 -1.16 5.89
C GLU A 415 -20.42 -2.60 5.43
N PHE A 416 -20.35 -2.84 4.13
CA PHE A 416 -20.04 -4.14 3.54
C PHE A 416 -18.54 -4.37 3.34
N CYS A 417 -17.71 -3.34 3.58
CA CYS A 417 -16.27 -3.42 3.44
C CYS A 417 -15.65 -3.85 4.77
N LEU A 418 -14.95 -4.99 4.79
CA LEU A 418 -14.07 -5.37 5.89
C LEU A 418 -12.64 -5.05 5.50
N GLU A 419 -12.02 -4.11 6.21
CA GLU A 419 -10.61 -3.83 6.02
C GLU A 419 -9.75 -4.74 6.88
N LEU A 420 -8.80 -5.40 6.23
CA LEU A 420 -7.78 -6.20 6.90
C LEU A 420 -6.46 -5.46 6.77
N HIS A 421 -6.13 -4.62 7.75
CA HIS A 421 -4.77 -4.09 7.87
C HIS A 421 -3.96 -5.03 8.77
N SER A 422 -2.67 -5.15 8.49
CA SER A 422 -1.69 -6.03 9.14
C SER A 422 -1.30 -5.59 10.56
N HIS A 423 -2.26 -5.17 11.39
CA HIS A 423 -2.01 -4.73 12.76
C HIS A 423 -3.00 -5.36 13.74
N LYS A 424 -2.55 -6.24 14.65
CA LYS A 424 -3.42 -6.91 15.65
C LYS A 424 -4.14 -5.94 16.60
N SER A 425 -3.72 -4.67 16.72
CA SER A 425 -4.51 -3.59 17.38
C SER A 425 -5.89 -3.42 16.75
N GLN A 426 -6.16 -4.13 15.64
CA GLN A 426 -7.44 -4.23 14.98
C GLN A 426 -8.20 -5.53 15.24
N LYS A 427 -7.74 -6.55 15.98
CA LYS A 427 -8.58 -7.75 16.24
C LYS A 427 -9.88 -7.35 16.94
N ARG A 428 -9.78 -6.54 18.01
CA ARG A 428 -10.95 -6.00 18.71
C ARG A 428 -11.76 -5.07 17.80
N LYS A 429 -11.10 -4.20 17.04
CA LYS A 429 -11.76 -3.31 16.07
C LYS A 429 -12.52 -4.07 14.98
N VAL A 430 -11.94 -5.15 14.45
CA VAL A 430 -12.54 -6.06 13.47
C VAL A 430 -13.71 -6.79 14.10
N LEU A 431 -13.57 -7.28 15.34
CA LEU A 431 -14.68 -7.88 16.08
C LEU A 431 -15.81 -6.86 16.33
N ASP A 432 -15.48 -5.62 16.67
CA ASP A 432 -16.43 -4.53 16.87
C ASP A 432 -17.14 -4.19 15.56
N GLU A 433 -16.41 -4.10 14.44
CA GLU A 433 -16.97 -3.89 13.10
C GLU A 433 -17.90 -5.05 12.69
N ILE A 434 -17.49 -6.30 12.91
CA ILE A 434 -18.32 -7.48 12.69
C ILE A 434 -19.57 -7.41 13.57
N GLN A 435 -19.45 -7.04 14.84
CA GLN A 435 -20.58 -6.91 15.76
C GLN A 435 -21.57 -5.83 15.29
N VAL A 436 -21.08 -4.69 14.81
CA VAL A 436 -21.91 -3.63 14.23
C VAL A 436 -22.68 -4.14 13.01
N ARG A 437 -22.02 -4.87 12.10
CA ARG A 437 -22.66 -5.45 10.91
C ARG A 437 -23.70 -6.51 11.28
N LEU A 438 -23.39 -7.39 12.24
CA LEU A 438 -24.33 -8.41 12.73
C LEU A 438 -25.59 -7.79 13.35
N LYS A 439 -25.45 -6.67 14.09
CA LYS A 439 -26.61 -5.94 14.65
C LYS A 439 -27.50 -5.29 13.58
N LYS A 440 -26.93 -4.90 12.45
CA LYS A 440 -27.64 -4.29 11.33
C LYS A 440 -28.24 -5.31 10.36
N HIS A 441 -27.84 -6.58 10.47
CA HIS A 441 -28.34 -7.65 9.63
C HIS A 441 -29.88 -7.73 9.70
N GLY A 442 -30.54 -7.69 8.54
CA GLY A 442 -32.01 -7.64 8.44
C GLY A 442 -32.64 -6.26 8.70
N GLY A 443 -31.84 -5.22 8.97
CA GLY A 443 -32.31 -3.84 9.19
C GLY A 443 -32.25 -2.94 7.96
N TYR A 444 -31.67 -3.41 6.85
CA TYR A 444 -31.61 -2.66 5.59
C TYR A 444 -33.00 -2.60 4.96
N ARG A 445 -33.42 -1.39 4.59
CA ARG A 445 -34.70 -1.16 3.91
C ARG A 445 -34.45 -1.04 2.42
N GLU A 446 -35.30 -1.67 1.62
CA GLU A 446 -35.30 -1.44 0.18
C GLU A 446 -35.57 0.04 -0.12
N PRO A 447 -34.83 0.65 -1.05
CA PRO A 447 -35.09 2.03 -1.44
C PRO A 447 -36.48 2.14 -2.08
N ALA A 448 -37.36 2.92 -1.47
CA ALA A 448 -38.77 2.99 -1.88
C ALA A 448 -39.02 3.60 -3.27
N GLN A 449 -38.01 4.22 -3.89
CA GLN A 449 -38.15 4.99 -5.13
C GLN A 449 -37.20 4.53 -6.25
N ILE A 450 -36.44 3.45 -6.06
CA ILE A 450 -35.41 3.04 -7.03
C ILE A 450 -35.98 2.76 -8.42
N GLU A 451 -37.13 2.10 -8.50
CA GLU A 451 -37.81 1.82 -9.77
C GLU A 451 -38.25 3.10 -10.49
N ALA A 452 -38.73 4.10 -9.75
CA ALA A 452 -39.15 5.39 -10.30
C ALA A 452 -37.96 6.19 -10.82
N ASP A 453 -36.83 6.16 -10.11
CA ASP A 453 -35.60 6.82 -10.52
C ASP A 453 -34.98 6.15 -11.76
N ILE A 454 -34.98 4.82 -11.82
CA ILE A 454 -34.56 4.05 -13.01
C ILE A 454 -35.45 4.40 -14.21
N ALA A 455 -36.77 4.42 -14.05
CA ALA A 455 -37.69 4.78 -15.13
C ALA A 455 -37.43 6.20 -15.66
N ARG A 456 -37.18 7.16 -14.76
CA ARG A 456 -36.82 8.54 -15.14
C ARG A 456 -35.45 8.60 -15.83
N PHE A 457 -34.47 7.85 -15.36
CA PHE A 457 -33.16 7.73 -16.01
C PHE A 457 -33.30 7.24 -17.45
N GLU A 458 -34.07 6.17 -17.66
CA GLU A 458 -34.34 5.60 -18.98
C GLU A 458 -35.04 6.58 -19.92
N GLU A 459 -36.01 7.34 -19.42
CA GLU A 459 -36.69 8.36 -20.20
C GLU A 459 -35.70 9.44 -20.69
N LEU A 460 -34.89 9.99 -19.78
CA LEU A 460 -33.91 11.02 -20.11
C LEU A 460 -32.84 10.50 -21.08
N ARG A 461 -32.38 9.26 -20.86
CA ARG A 461 -31.44 8.57 -21.74
C ARG A 461 -32.01 8.42 -23.15
N ALA A 462 -33.24 7.94 -23.29
CA ALA A 462 -33.91 7.79 -24.58
C ALA A 462 -34.06 9.13 -25.32
N GLN A 463 -34.35 10.22 -24.59
CA GLN A 463 -34.41 11.57 -25.16
C GLN A 463 -33.06 12.02 -25.72
N LEU A 464 -31.97 11.83 -24.95
CA LEU A 464 -30.60 12.19 -25.36
C LEU A 464 -30.12 11.33 -26.54
N ALA A 465 -30.30 10.01 -26.46
CA ALA A 465 -29.99 9.08 -27.54
C ALA A 465 -30.78 9.40 -28.81
N GLY A 466 -32.05 9.80 -28.67
CA GLY A 466 -32.89 10.27 -29.77
C GLY A 466 -32.38 11.56 -30.40
N HIS A 467 -31.81 12.48 -29.62
CA HIS A 467 -31.16 13.68 -30.16
C HIS A 467 -29.87 13.34 -30.93
N ALA A 468 -28.99 12.53 -30.33
CA ALA A 468 -27.74 12.09 -30.96
C ALA A 468 -27.99 11.33 -32.27
N ARG A 469 -28.96 10.40 -32.29
CA ARG A 469 -29.37 9.69 -33.51
C ARG A 469 -29.90 10.64 -34.58
N ARG A 470 -30.77 11.60 -34.22
CA ARG A 470 -31.32 12.55 -35.20
C ARG A 470 -30.25 13.43 -35.84
N ILE A 471 -29.27 13.91 -35.07
CA ILE A 471 -28.17 14.74 -35.59
C ILE A 471 -27.29 13.96 -36.58
N ASN A 472 -27.09 12.67 -36.31
CA ASN A 472 -26.21 11.80 -37.09
C ASN A 472 -26.92 10.99 -38.19
N ALA A 473 -28.25 10.99 -38.23
CA ALA A 473 -29.01 10.37 -39.30
C ALA A 473 -29.03 11.25 -40.57
N PRO A 474 -29.09 10.65 -41.78
CA PRO A 474 -29.35 11.39 -43.01
C PRO A 474 -30.67 12.16 -42.92
N TRP A 475 -30.63 13.45 -43.30
CA TRP A 475 -31.82 14.29 -43.30
C TRP A 475 -32.56 14.17 -44.62
N LYS A 476 -33.72 13.52 -44.59
CA LYS A 476 -34.61 13.33 -45.76
C LYS A 476 -33.83 12.80 -46.97
N GLN A 477 -34.01 13.39 -48.16
CA GLN A 477 -33.37 12.93 -49.40
C GLN A 477 -32.02 13.61 -49.69
N THR A 478 -31.49 14.39 -48.75
CA THR A 478 -30.25 15.15 -48.97
C THR A 478 -29.00 14.29 -49.09
N GLY A 479 -29.03 13.06 -48.55
CA GLY A 479 -27.85 12.22 -48.39
C GLY A 479 -26.81 12.76 -47.39
N MET A 480 -27.13 13.85 -46.67
CA MET A 480 -26.27 14.46 -45.66
C MET A 480 -26.92 14.36 -44.28
N THR A 481 -26.10 14.24 -43.24
CA THR A 481 -26.60 14.28 -41.86
C THR A 481 -26.88 15.71 -41.43
N LEU A 482 -27.77 15.91 -40.46
CA LEU A 482 -28.01 17.25 -39.89
C LEU A 482 -26.72 17.89 -39.37
N HIS A 483 -25.83 17.09 -38.76
CA HIS A 483 -24.50 17.53 -38.34
C HIS A 483 -23.71 18.15 -39.50
N LYS A 484 -23.60 17.45 -40.65
CA LYS A 484 -22.89 17.94 -41.83
C LYS A 484 -23.51 19.22 -42.38
N ILE A 485 -24.85 19.27 -42.42
CA ILE A 485 -25.58 20.45 -42.91
C ILE A 485 -25.33 21.66 -42.02
N PHE A 486 -25.47 21.54 -40.69
CA PHE A 486 -25.26 22.65 -39.77
C PHE A 486 -23.81 23.12 -39.74
N MET A 487 -22.83 22.19 -39.74
CA MET A 487 -21.41 22.55 -39.79
C MET A 487 -21.04 23.25 -41.10
N ALA A 488 -21.55 22.74 -42.24
CA ALA A 488 -21.35 23.38 -43.53
C ALA A 488 -22.00 24.78 -43.56
N ALA A 489 -23.23 24.91 -43.08
CA ALA A 489 -23.93 26.19 -43.04
C ALA A 489 -23.21 27.22 -42.15
N ALA A 490 -22.72 26.81 -40.97
CA ALA A 490 -21.94 27.67 -40.09
C ALA A 490 -20.63 28.13 -40.76
N ARG A 491 -19.88 27.20 -41.36
CA ARG A 491 -18.65 27.52 -42.11
C ARG A 491 -18.91 28.52 -43.24
N TYR A 492 -19.87 28.22 -44.11
CA TYR A 492 -20.14 29.06 -45.29
C TYR A 492 -20.75 30.41 -44.96
N ARG A 493 -21.53 30.53 -43.87
CA ARG A 493 -21.98 31.84 -43.37
C ARG A 493 -20.81 32.73 -42.96
N SER A 494 -19.77 32.15 -42.38
CA SER A 494 -18.57 32.90 -41.99
C SER A 494 -17.70 33.30 -43.19
N GLU A 495 -17.62 32.46 -44.23
CA GLU A 495 -16.72 32.67 -45.37
C GLU A 495 -17.30 33.57 -46.47
N ILE A 496 -18.59 33.42 -46.78
CA ILE A 496 -19.16 33.95 -48.03
C ILE A 496 -19.83 35.32 -47.82
N GLY A 497 -20.32 35.64 -46.62
CA GLY A 497 -20.96 36.94 -46.32
C GLY A 497 -22.22 37.26 -47.16
N VAL A 498 -22.68 36.33 -47.99
CA VAL A 498 -23.86 36.45 -48.85
C VAL A 498 -25.05 35.78 -48.16
N ASN A 499 -26.22 36.43 -48.18
CA ASN A 499 -27.47 35.78 -47.78
C ASN A 499 -27.89 34.75 -48.86
N PRO A 500 -27.90 33.43 -48.57
CA PRO A 500 -28.26 32.39 -49.54
C PRO A 500 -29.68 32.51 -50.09
N GLU A 501 -30.59 33.18 -49.38
CA GLU A 501 -31.96 33.44 -49.85
C GLU A 501 -31.99 34.26 -51.14
N ARG A 502 -30.95 35.07 -51.40
CA ARG A 502 -30.80 35.84 -52.64
C ARG A 502 -30.53 34.98 -53.87
N LEU A 503 -30.12 33.72 -53.67
CA LEU A 503 -29.85 32.77 -54.76
C LEU A 503 -31.09 31.93 -55.12
N HIS A 504 -32.23 32.15 -54.45
CA HIS A 504 -33.50 31.44 -54.68
C HIS A 504 -33.39 29.92 -54.90
N PRO A 505 -32.60 29.18 -54.11
CA PRO A 505 -32.47 27.74 -54.31
C PRO A 505 -33.82 27.04 -54.08
N GLN A 506 -34.16 26.11 -54.98
CA GLN A 506 -35.40 25.34 -54.89
C GLN A 506 -35.23 24.11 -53.98
N ALA A 507 -36.37 23.61 -53.45
CA ALA A 507 -36.45 22.36 -52.67
C ALA A 507 -35.64 22.34 -51.35
N LEU A 508 -35.55 23.46 -50.65
CA LEU A 508 -34.81 23.59 -49.38
C LEU A 508 -35.38 22.75 -48.21
N ASP A 509 -36.63 22.27 -48.33
CA ASP A 509 -37.29 21.45 -47.30
C ASP A 509 -36.69 20.04 -47.14
N GLY A 510 -35.72 19.68 -47.99
CA GLY A 510 -35.01 18.40 -47.99
C GLY A 510 -35.80 17.23 -48.57
N GLU A 511 -37.09 17.39 -48.89
CA GLU A 511 -37.94 16.31 -49.42
C GLU A 511 -37.65 16.01 -50.87
N ARG A 512 -37.26 17.05 -51.62
CA ARG A 512 -36.94 16.94 -53.04
C ARG A 512 -35.49 17.31 -53.34
N TYR A 513 -34.64 17.44 -52.32
CA TYR A 513 -33.25 17.87 -52.48
C TYR A 513 -32.28 16.70 -52.74
N ASP A 514 -32.65 15.88 -53.73
CA ASP A 514 -31.90 14.70 -54.15
C ASP A 514 -30.61 15.07 -54.92
N PRO A 515 -29.74 14.10 -55.26
CA PRO A 515 -28.52 14.38 -56.02
C PRO A 515 -28.74 15.07 -57.37
N ALA A 516 -29.91 14.91 -58.00
CA ALA A 516 -30.22 15.56 -59.28
C ALA A 516 -30.55 17.05 -59.08
N MET A 517 -31.37 17.37 -58.08
CA MET A 517 -31.65 18.75 -57.69
C MET A 517 -30.41 19.47 -57.16
N GLN A 518 -29.53 18.77 -56.43
CA GLN A 518 -28.22 19.29 -56.03
C GLN A 518 -27.35 19.71 -57.22
N ARG A 519 -27.36 18.94 -58.31
CA ARG A 519 -26.64 19.30 -59.54
C ARG A 519 -27.28 20.49 -60.24
N ARG A 520 -28.61 20.53 -60.38
CA ARG A 520 -29.32 21.66 -60.98
C ARG A 520 -29.03 22.98 -60.27
N ASN A 521 -29.13 23.00 -58.94
CA ASN A 521 -28.84 24.21 -58.18
C ASN A 521 -27.36 24.64 -58.32
N ARG A 522 -26.43 23.69 -58.48
CA ARG A 522 -25.02 24.02 -58.76
C ARG A 522 -24.88 24.69 -60.13
N ASP A 523 -25.52 24.12 -61.16
CA ASP A 523 -25.51 24.68 -62.51
C ASP A 523 -26.12 26.10 -62.54
N GLU A 524 -27.22 26.32 -61.81
CA GLU A 524 -27.82 27.66 -61.66
C GLU A 524 -26.87 28.66 -60.98
N VAL A 525 -26.20 28.26 -59.89
CA VAL A 525 -25.22 29.12 -59.20
C VAL A 525 -24.02 29.43 -60.10
N ASP A 526 -23.51 28.45 -60.85
CA ASP A 526 -22.41 28.67 -61.81
C ASP A 526 -22.84 29.61 -62.96
N ALA A 527 -24.09 29.52 -63.42
CA ALA A 527 -24.65 30.46 -64.40
C ALA A 527 -24.74 31.88 -63.82
N TYR A 528 -25.26 32.04 -62.59
CA TYR A 528 -25.29 33.33 -61.89
C TYR A 528 -23.89 33.91 -61.69
N ARG A 529 -22.91 33.09 -61.29
CA ARG A 529 -21.50 33.51 -61.15
C ARG A 529 -20.97 34.05 -62.46
N THR A 530 -21.22 33.34 -63.56
CA THR A 530 -20.74 33.72 -64.90
C THR A 530 -21.35 35.05 -65.35
N VAL A 531 -22.67 35.22 -65.19
CA VAL A 531 -23.36 36.48 -65.52
C VAL A 531 -22.86 37.63 -64.64
N TYR A 532 -22.73 37.40 -63.33
CA TYR A 532 -22.21 38.41 -62.41
C TYR A 532 -20.78 38.85 -62.76
N GLN A 533 -19.89 37.90 -63.07
CA GLN A 533 -18.52 38.19 -63.49
C GLN A 533 -18.46 38.98 -64.80
N ALA A 534 -19.32 38.64 -65.78
CA ALA A 534 -19.41 39.37 -67.04
C ALA A 534 -19.89 40.82 -66.83
N ILE A 535 -20.94 41.02 -66.02
CA ILE A 535 -21.47 42.35 -65.68
C ILE A 535 -20.45 43.17 -64.88
N ALA A 536 -19.77 42.55 -63.90
CA ALA A 536 -18.72 43.22 -63.13
C ALA A 536 -17.56 43.68 -64.03
N ALA A 537 -17.15 42.86 -65.00
CA ALA A 537 -16.10 43.21 -65.96
C ALA A 537 -16.50 44.36 -66.91
N GLU A 538 -17.78 44.50 -67.25
CA GLU A 538 -18.29 45.61 -68.06
C GLU A 538 -18.45 46.93 -67.25
N LEU A 539 -18.66 46.84 -65.93
CA LEU A 539 -18.89 47.98 -65.06
C LEU A 539 -17.62 48.55 -64.39
N GLY A 540 -16.48 47.85 -64.51
CA GLY A 540 -15.18 48.26 -63.96
C GLY A 540 -14.91 47.67 -62.59
#